data_AF-A0A954D6Q8-F1
#
_entry.id   AF-A0A954D6Q8-F1
#
_cell.length_a   1.000
_cell.length_b   1.000
_cell.length_c   1.000
_cell.angle_alpha   90.00
_cell.angle_beta   90.00
_cell.angle_gamma   90.00
#
_symmetry.space_group_name_H-M   'P 1'
#
loop_
_entity.id
_entity.type
_entity.pdbx_description
1 polymer ?
#
loop_
_entity_poly.entity_id
_entity_poly.type
_entity_poly.pdbx_seq_one_letter_code
_entity_poly.pdbx_strand_id
1 'polypeptide(L)'
;MMSSRSTRQSLLHSALALCLITLALSSGCGGGGGGGGGGGAPAAPNNSPPSALVSVPSGSVSGNVTVDVTVIDADGDPVDLVIEFSPDGVQFFTPQLVGTPALSGLTANSAGVVHRFEWDTVFDSVGLTMVQPGVTVRVTPRDAGALGNAVTSSPFDVDNVGTPATAPIVTGVAPQFGPTGTIIEIVGFNLGDDASAIGATVAGVALAVLDVVTDTTTSTPDGNPSLLRVITAPEVVAGSLELVLAGTPLSTGATFTAAPRITSVSPPGIPEDGGVHTITLRGSNLDRGAVGVVLTVGSVETPVVPTAFTADECLFEFPVALVPAAGGSIVQVEVEHDGGRSNPIEIVHSDSATTPLNMAPIIGSVSPYQRVAAGIIPIDFTLFDYGTDVASVSIAYSVDGGAPIACTEAP
;
A
#
# COMPACT_ATOMS: atom_id res chain seq x y z
N MET A 1 -29.77 33.19 18.63
CA MET A 1 -30.61 32.65 17.54
C MET A 1 -29.79 31.62 16.79
N MET A 2 -30.30 30.38 16.78
CA MET A 2 -30.10 29.27 15.81
C MET A 2 -28.64 28.79 15.57
N SER A 3 -28.28 27.56 15.98
CA SER A 3 -28.63 26.25 15.37
C SER A 3 -27.83 26.03 14.08
N SER A 4 -27.01 24.98 13.89
CA SER A 4 -27.24 23.58 14.25
C SER A 4 -25.93 22.82 14.55
N ARG A 5 -26.00 21.92 15.53
CA ARG A 5 -25.08 20.77 15.68
C ARG A 5 -25.68 19.62 14.86
N SER A 6 -24.90 19.03 13.97
CA SER A 6 -25.30 17.89 13.16
C SER A 6 -24.78 16.58 13.77
N THR A 7 -25.76 15.76 14.13
CA THR A 7 -25.76 14.42 14.72
C THR A 7 -25.26 13.35 13.76
N ARG A 8 -24.28 12.51 14.17
CA ARG A 8 -24.22 11.09 13.78
C ARG A 8 -23.59 10.26 14.91
N GLN A 9 -24.46 9.81 15.82
CA GLN A 9 -24.24 8.69 16.73
C GLN A 9 -25.23 7.58 16.37
N SER A 10 -24.84 6.35 16.69
CA SER A 10 -25.59 5.09 16.72
C SER A 10 -25.78 4.35 15.38
N LEU A 11 -24.89 3.38 15.14
CA LEU A 11 -25.23 2.09 14.54
C LEU A 11 -24.21 1.09 15.07
N LEU A 12 -24.45 0.54 16.26
CA LEU A 12 -23.82 -0.68 16.79
C LEU A 12 -24.56 -1.08 18.08
N HIS A 13 -24.74 -2.39 18.25
CA HIS A 13 -25.38 -3.13 19.34
C HIS A 13 -26.90 -3.34 19.25
N SER A 14 -27.31 -4.50 18.72
CA SER A 14 -27.92 -5.56 19.55
C SER A 14 -28.56 -6.64 18.66
N ALA A 15 -27.86 -7.75 18.50
CA ALA A 15 -28.45 -9.03 18.15
C ALA A 15 -28.05 -10.05 19.22
N LEU A 16 -29.00 -10.93 19.54
CA LEU A 16 -28.91 -12.14 20.38
C LEU A 16 -29.00 -12.01 21.92
N ALA A 17 -30.17 -12.45 22.43
CA ALA A 17 -30.47 -13.20 23.67
C ALA A 17 -31.98 -12.96 23.97
N LEU A 18 -32.88 -13.88 24.37
CA LEU A 18 -32.84 -15.26 24.84
C LEU A 18 -34.32 -15.73 25.02
N CYS A 19 -34.56 -17.03 24.81
CA CYS A 19 -35.56 -17.95 25.41
C CYS A 19 -37.08 -17.65 25.55
N LEU A 20 -37.83 -18.68 25.13
CA LEU A 20 -38.99 -19.37 25.73
C LEU A 20 -40.27 -18.59 26.10
N ILE A 21 -41.43 -19.11 25.64
CA ILE A 21 -42.57 -19.53 26.49
C ILE A 21 -43.60 -20.36 25.67
N THR A 22 -43.67 -21.65 26.03
CA THR A 22 -44.81 -22.61 26.14
C THR A 22 -46.06 -22.56 25.24
N LEU A 23 -46.22 -23.66 24.48
CA LEU A 23 -47.29 -24.68 24.51
C LEU A 23 -48.64 -24.32 25.22
N ALA A 24 -49.74 -24.31 24.46
CA ALA A 24 -51.09 -24.64 24.97
C ALA A 24 -51.99 -25.20 23.85
N LEU A 25 -52.71 -26.27 24.20
CA LEU A 25 -53.57 -27.11 23.38
C LEU A 25 -54.85 -26.40 22.90
N SER A 26 -55.30 -26.73 21.69
CA SER A 26 -56.74 -26.83 21.42
C SER A 26 -57.03 -27.93 20.41
N SER A 27 -57.58 -29.01 20.94
CA SER A 27 -58.29 -30.07 20.24
C SER A 27 -59.46 -29.50 19.42
N GLY A 28 -59.34 -29.55 18.10
CA GLY A 28 -60.44 -29.33 17.16
C GLY A 28 -60.86 -30.65 16.52
N CYS A 29 -61.75 -31.37 17.19
CA CYS A 29 -62.49 -32.48 16.60
C CYS A 29 -63.58 -31.90 15.67
N GLY A 30 -63.47 -32.15 14.38
CA GLY A 30 -64.49 -31.84 13.38
C GLY A 30 -64.40 -32.84 12.24
N GLY A 31 -65.14 -33.93 12.35
CA GLY A 31 -65.20 -34.97 11.33
C GLY A 31 -66.18 -34.67 10.21
N GLY A 32 -66.02 -35.42 9.11
CA GLY A 32 -67.11 -35.79 8.20
C GLY A 32 -67.00 -35.25 6.78
N GLY A 33 -66.75 -36.16 5.83
CA GLY A 33 -67.03 -35.92 4.41
C GLY A 33 -66.16 -36.74 3.47
N GLY A 34 -66.55 -37.98 3.20
CA GLY A 34 -65.88 -38.86 2.23
C GLY A 34 -66.14 -38.46 0.78
N GLY A 35 -65.30 -38.99 -0.11
CA GLY A 35 -65.48 -38.91 -1.56
C GLY A 35 -64.23 -39.39 -2.29
N GLY A 36 -64.33 -40.53 -2.97
CA GLY A 36 -63.22 -41.26 -3.57
C GLY A 36 -62.56 -40.62 -4.79
N GLY A 37 -61.52 -41.32 -5.26
CA GLY A 37 -60.73 -41.01 -6.46
C GLY A 37 -59.26 -40.86 -6.08
N GLY A 38 -58.48 -41.92 -6.01
CA GLY A 38 -58.12 -42.69 -7.20
C GLY A 38 -57.04 -41.94 -7.99
N GLY A 39 -55.89 -41.78 -7.36
CA GLY A 39 -54.76 -41.04 -7.89
C GLY A 39 -53.78 -40.83 -6.75
N GLY A 40 -53.23 -41.92 -6.21
CA GLY A 40 -52.08 -41.79 -5.32
C GLY A 40 -51.06 -40.94 -6.07
N ALA A 41 -50.77 -39.75 -5.55
CA ALA A 41 -49.63 -38.99 -6.01
C ALA A 41 -48.48 -40.00 -6.07
N PRO A 42 -47.73 -40.09 -7.18
CA PRO A 42 -46.58 -40.99 -7.23
C PRO A 42 -45.79 -40.72 -5.96
N ALA A 43 -45.54 -41.78 -5.16
CA ALA A 43 -44.68 -41.66 -3.99
C ALA A 43 -43.46 -40.88 -4.45
N ALA A 44 -43.14 -39.77 -3.78
CA ALA A 44 -41.92 -39.03 -4.08
C ALA A 44 -40.80 -40.06 -4.19
N PRO A 45 -39.94 -39.98 -5.22
CA PRO A 45 -38.85 -40.95 -5.38
C PRO A 45 -38.19 -41.10 -4.02
N ASN A 46 -38.05 -42.34 -3.58
CA ASN A 46 -37.50 -42.67 -2.27
C ASN A 46 -36.01 -42.31 -2.30
N ASN A 47 -35.70 -41.03 -2.13
CA ASN A 47 -34.34 -40.54 -2.10
C ASN A 47 -33.81 -40.64 -0.67
N SER A 48 -32.77 -41.44 -0.50
CA SER A 48 -32.11 -41.68 0.77
C SER A 48 -31.12 -40.55 1.05
N PRO A 49 -31.08 -39.97 2.26
CA PRO A 49 -30.09 -38.92 2.56
C PRO A 49 -28.66 -39.42 2.32
N PRO A 50 -27.77 -38.61 1.72
CA PRO A 50 -26.40 -39.00 1.47
C PRO A 50 -25.62 -39.13 2.79
N SER A 51 -24.50 -39.85 2.74
CA SER A 51 -23.57 -39.98 3.86
C SER A 51 -22.13 -39.75 3.41
N ALA A 52 -21.25 -39.43 4.34
CA ALA A 52 -19.85 -39.17 4.06
C ALA A 52 -18.94 -39.88 5.06
N LEU A 53 -17.73 -40.21 4.63
CA LEU A 53 -16.61 -40.54 5.49
C LEU A 53 -15.52 -39.51 5.23
N VAL A 54 -14.92 -38.97 6.29
CA VAL A 54 -13.81 -38.02 6.17
C VAL A 54 -12.53 -38.65 6.74
N SER A 55 -11.45 -38.56 5.96
CA SER A 55 -10.12 -39.01 6.34
C SER A 55 -9.14 -37.86 6.18
N VAL A 56 -8.30 -37.70 7.20
CA VAL A 56 -7.23 -36.72 7.27
C VAL A 56 -5.94 -37.46 7.64
N PRO A 57 -4.75 -36.92 7.33
CA PRO A 57 -3.49 -37.51 7.76
C PRO A 57 -3.43 -37.66 9.28
N SER A 58 -2.83 -38.75 9.76
CA SER A 58 -2.63 -38.97 11.19
C SER A 58 -1.35 -38.29 11.68
N GLY A 59 -1.37 -37.78 12.91
CA GLY A 59 -0.22 -37.20 13.58
C GLY A 59 -0.12 -35.69 13.36
N SER A 60 1.11 -35.17 13.45
CA SER A 60 1.39 -33.75 13.24
C SER A 60 1.66 -33.47 11.76
N VAL A 61 0.97 -32.47 11.21
CA VAL A 61 1.07 -32.03 9.81
C VAL A 61 1.37 -30.53 9.72
N SER A 62 1.89 -30.09 8.58
CA SER A 62 2.26 -28.69 8.30
C SER A 62 1.88 -28.31 6.88
N GLY A 63 1.58 -27.04 6.61
CA GLY A 63 1.25 -26.53 5.29
C GLY A 63 -0.15 -26.95 4.84
N ASN A 64 -0.27 -27.34 3.57
CA ASN A 64 -1.54 -27.82 3.04
C ASN A 64 -1.84 -29.23 3.57
N VAL A 65 -3.08 -29.44 4.01
CA VAL A 65 -3.56 -30.72 4.55
C VAL A 65 -4.58 -31.32 3.58
N THR A 66 -4.28 -32.52 3.10
CA THR A 66 -5.22 -33.29 2.29
C THR A 66 -6.41 -33.76 3.13
N VAL A 67 -7.62 -33.51 2.66
CA VAL A 67 -8.89 -34.00 3.22
C VAL A 67 -9.55 -34.90 2.19
N ASP A 68 -9.57 -36.20 2.46
CA ASP A 68 -10.25 -37.19 1.62
C ASP A 68 -11.68 -37.41 2.14
N VAL A 69 -12.67 -37.12 1.29
CA VAL A 69 -14.09 -37.31 1.58
C VAL A 69 -14.65 -38.41 0.69
N THR A 70 -15.06 -39.53 1.29
CA THR A 70 -15.82 -40.57 0.57
C THR A 70 -17.30 -40.26 0.66
N VAL A 71 -17.91 -39.89 -0.46
CA VAL A 71 -19.32 -39.54 -0.55
C VAL A 71 -20.11 -40.77 -1.00
N ILE A 72 -21.12 -41.16 -0.21
CA ILE A 72 -21.94 -42.35 -0.42
C ILE A 72 -23.38 -41.91 -0.57
N ASP A 73 -23.99 -42.30 -1.68
CA ASP A 73 -25.40 -42.06 -1.96
C ASP A 73 -26.02 -43.33 -2.55
N ALA A 74 -27.10 -43.83 -1.92
CA ALA A 74 -27.68 -45.12 -2.30
C ALA A 74 -28.40 -45.07 -3.65
N ASP A 75 -28.92 -43.90 -4.01
CA ASP A 75 -29.73 -43.64 -5.19
C ASP A 75 -28.88 -43.12 -6.37
N GLY A 76 -27.63 -42.75 -6.09
CA GLY A 76 -26.64 -42.28 -7.07
C GLY A 76 -26.83 -40.82 -7.45
N ASP A 77 -27.53 -40.06 -6.62
CA ASP A 77 -27.80 -38.64 -6.84
C ASP A 77 -26.52 -37.80 -6.65
N PRO A 78 -26.36 -36.69 -7.39
CA PRO A 78 -25.26 -35.75 -7.14
C PRO A 78 -25.36 -35.12 -5.74
N VAL A 79 -24.22 -34.99 -5.07
CA VAL A 79 -24.14 -34.52 -3.68
C VAL A 79 -23.38 -33.21 -3.59
N ASP A 80 -23.89 -32.30 -2.78
CA ASP A 80 -23.22 -31.09 -2.32
C ASP A 80 -22.60 -31.32 -0.94
N LEU A 81 -21.44 -30.72 -0.67
CA LEU A 81 -20.74 -30.79 0.60
C LEU A 81 -20.60 -29.42 1.25
N VAL A 82 -20.80 -29.38 2.56
CA VAL A 82 -20.27 -28.33 3.42
C VAL A 82 -19.09 -28.91 4.17
N ILE A 83 -17.91 -28.31 4.02
CA ILE A 83 -16.68 -28.68 4.73
C ILE A 83 -16.35 -27.56 5.70
N GLU A 84 -16.04 -27.92 6.95
CA GLU A 84 -15.68 -27.01 8.03
C GLU A 84 -14.50 -27.58 8.82
N PHE A 85 -13.69 -26.73 9.45
CA PHE A 85 -12.63 -27.16 10.37
C PHE A 85 -12.82 -26.52 11.75
N SER A 86 -12.20 -27.13 12.77
CA SER A 86 -12.20 -26.63 14.14
C SER A 86 -10.82 -26.81 14.77
N PRO A 87 -10.14 -25.72 15.18
CA PRO A 87 -8.88 -25.78 15.91
C PRO A 87 -9.00 -26.32 17.34
N ASP A 88 -10.19 -26.20 17.94
CA ASP A 88 -10.44 -26.48 19.36
C ASP A 88 -11.52 -27.57 19.62
N GLY A 89 -12.14 -28.07 18.55
CA GLY A 89 -13.25 -29.02 18.61
C GLY A 89 -14.60 -28.40 19.03
N VAL A 90 -14.68 -27.08 19.19
CA VAL A 90 -15.88 -26.37 19.68
C VAL A 90 -16.48 -25.50 18.58
N GLN A 91 -15.67 -24.64 17.97
CA GLN A 91 -16.12 -23.73 16.90
C GLN A 91 -15.67 -24.22 15.53
N PHE A 92 -16.57 -24.09 14.55
CA PHE A 92 -16.35 -24.54 13.19
C PHE A 92 -16.29 -23.35 12.23
N PHE A 93 -15.31 -23.39 11.33
CA PHE A 93 -15.01 -22.36 10.34
C PHE A 93 -14.95 -22.98 8.95
N THR A 94 -15.26 -22.20 7.91
CA THR A 94 -15.08 -22.64 6.52
C THR A 94 -13.58 -22.63 6.19
N PRO A 95 -13.00 -23.76 5.72
CA PRO A 95 -11.58 -23.82 5.38
C PRO A 95 -11.29 -23.09 4.06
N GLN A 96 -10.09 -22.52 3.96
CA GLN A 96 -9.54 -22.09 2.68
C GLN A 96 -9.05 -23.31 1.89
N LEU A 97 -9.76 -23.67 0.82
CA LEU A 97 -9.38 -24.78 -0.05
C LEU A 97 -8.53 -24.30 -1.23
N VAL A 98 -7.47 -25.05 -1.54
CA VAL A 98 -6.56 -24.76 -2.66
C VAL A 98 -7.26 -25.04 -3.99
N GLY A 99 -7.19 -24.09 -4.93
CA GLY A 99 -7.61 -24.29 -6.32
C GLY A 99 -9.11 -24.24 -6.60
N THR A 100 -9.91 -23.67 -5.68
CA THR A 100 -11.38 -23.51 -5.83
C THR A 100 -12.10 -24.79 -6.27
N PRO A 101 -11.96 -25.90 -5.52
CA PRO A 101 -12.58 -27.17 -5.91
C PRO A 101 -14.11 -27.06 -5.86
N ALA A 102 -14.79 -27.82 -6.73
CA ALA A 102 -16.24 -27.92 -6.68
C ALA A 102 -16.67 -28.58 -5.37
N LEU A 103 -17.64 -27.99 -4.68
CA LEU A 103 -18.30 -28.56 -3.51
C LEU A 103 -19.75 -28.96 -3.81
N SER A 104 -20.20 -28.80 -5.05
CA SER A 104 -21.56 -29.10 -5.48
C SER A 104 -21.59 -30.02 -6.68
N GLY A 105 -22.67 -30.80 -6.79
CA GLY A 105 -22.86 -31.76 -7.87
C GLY A 105 -21.78 -32.84 -7.94
N LEU A 106 -21.21 -33.21 -6.79
CA LEU A 106 -20.19 -34.26 -6.71
C LEU A 106 -20.82 -35.62 -7.03
N THR A 107 -20.09 -36.44 -7.76
CA THR A 107 -20.51 -37.80 -8.07
C THR A 107 -20.53 -38.66 -6.82
N ALA A 108 -21.58 -39.45 -6.65
CA ALA A 108 -21.73 -40.39 -5.56
C ALA A 108 -22.33 -41.71 -6.06
N ASN A 109 -22.14 -42.79 -5.31
CA ASN A 109 -22.80 -44.07 -5.54
C ASN A 109 -22.86 -44.87 -4.22
N SER A 110 -23.55 -46.01 -4.26
CA SER A 110 -23.77 -46.84 -3.07
C SER A 110 -22.50 -47.49 -2.51
N ALA A 111 -21.42 -47.53 -3.28
CA ALA A 111 -20.11 -48.01 -2.82
C ALA A 111 -19.20 -46.89 -2.27
N GLY A 112 -19.55 -45.63 -2.52
CA GLY A 112 -18.74 -44.46 -2.19
C GLY A 112 -17.82 -44.02 -3.32
N VAL A 113 -17.70 -42.70 -3.48
CA VAL A 113 -16.73 -42.05 -4.39
C VAL A 113 -15.84 -41.12 -3.57
N VAL A 114 -14.52 -41.25 -3.72
CA VAL A 114 -13.55 -40.42 -3.00
C VAL A 114 -13.33 -39.11 -3.76
N HIS A 115 -13.51 -38.00 -3.04
CA HIS A 115 -13.17 -36.64 -3.47
C HIS A 115 -12.06 -36.11 -2.57
N ARG A 116 -11.02 -35.52 -3.17
CA ARG A 116 -9.85 -35.01 -2.46
C ARG A 116 -9.84 -33.49 -2.47
N PHE A 117 -9.69 -32.91 -1.29
CA PHE A 117 -9.55 -31.47 -1.09
C PHE A 117 -8.21 -31.17 -0.43
N GLU A 118 -7.62 -30.03 -0.74
CA GLU A 118 -6.39 -29.55 -0.11
C GLU A 118 -6.75 -28.32 0.71
N TRP A 119 -6.59 -28.41 2.03
CA TRP A 119 -6.86 -27.33 2.97
C TRP A 119 -5.59 -26.54 3.29
N ASP A 120 -5.57 -25.24 3.05
CA ASP A 120 -4.46 -24.35 3.42
C ASP A 120 -4.54 -23.96 4.91
N THR A 121 -3.92 -24.78 5.77
CA THR A 121 -3.94 -24.55 7.22
C THR A 121 -3.13 -23.32 7.66
N VAL A 122 -2.18 -22.89 6.81
CA VAL A 122 -1.33 -21.73 7.09
C VAL A 122 -2.13 -20.45 6.86
N PHE A 123 -2.91 -20.40 5.78
CA PHE A 123 -3.85 -19.31 5.51
C PHE A 123 -4.87 -19.15 6.64
N ASP A 124 -5.44 -20.28 7.10
CA ASP A 124 -6.40 -20.30 8.20
C ASP A 124 -5.75 -20.12 9.59
N SER A 125 -4.47 -19.75 9.63
CA SER A 125 -3.71 -19.39 10.84
C SER A 125 -3.69 -20.46 11.92
N VAL A 126 -3.76 -21.73 11.52
CA VAL A 126 -3.74 -22.86 12.45
C VAL A 126 -2.29 -23.25 12.74
N GLY A 127 -1.89 -23.28 14.02
CA GLY A 127 -0.58 -23.80 14.43
C GLY A 127 0.64 -22.93 14.08
N LEU A 128 0.48 -21.63 13.84
CA LEU A 128 1.57 -20.74 13.40
C LEU A 128 2.65 -20.46 14.47
N THR A 129 2.23 -20.33 15.73
CA THR A 129 3.13 -19.94 16.84
C THR A 129 3.61 -21.14 17.67
N MET A 130 2.77 -22.17 17.75
CA MET A 130 3.04 -23.45 18.40
C MET A 130 2.17 -24.53 17.76
N VAL A 131 2.54 -25.80 17.95
CA VAL A 131 1.70 -26.94 17.55
C VAL A 131 0.28 -26.74 18.08
N GLN A 132 -0.71 -26.79 17.18
CA GLN A 132 -2.14 -26.75 17.50
C GLN A 132 -2.67 -28.19 17.58
N PRO A 133 -2.88 -28.75 18.78
CA PRO A 133 -3.38 -30.11 18.90
C PRO A 133 -4.90 -30.19 18.75
N GLY A 134 -5.39 -31.35 18.34
CA GLY A 134 -6.84 -31.64 18.39
C GLY A 134 -7.67 -30.96 17.30
N VAL A 135 -7.04 -30.57 16.20
CA VAL A 135 -7.71 -30.02 15.02
C VAL A 135 -8.63 -31.10 14.43
N THR A 136 -9.84 -30.72 14.03
CA THR A 136 -10.81 -31.62 13.40
C THR A 136 -11.42 -31.00 12.17
N VAL A 137 -11.85 -31.85 11.23
CA VAL A 137 -12.62 -31.45 10.04
C VAL A 137 -14.00 -32.08 10.11
N ARG A 138 -15.05 -31.31 9.82
CA ARG A 138 -16.45 -31.75 9.76
C ARG A 138 -16.96 -31.60 8.33
N VAL A 139 -17.67 -32.63 7.86
CA VAL A 139 -18.28 -32.65 6.53
C VAL A 139 -19.76 -32.96 6.67
N THR A 140 -20.60 -32.16 6.03
CA THR A 140 -22.05 -32.38 5.96
C THR A 140 -22.48 -32.55 4.50
N PRO A 141 -22.88 -33.77 4.07
CA PRO A 141 -23.36 -34.00 2.71
C PRO A 141 -24.85 -33.64 2.58
N ARG A 142 -25.25 -33.24 1.38
CA ARG A 142 -26.63 -32.91 1.04
C ARG A 142 -26.90 -33.26 -0.42
N ASP A 143 -28.09 -33.73 -0.73
CA ASP A 143 -28.56 -33.84 -2.11
C ASP A 143 -29.89 -33.07 -2.28
N ALA A 144 -30.57 -33.29 -3.41
CA ALA A 144 -31.85 -32.66 -3.68
C ALA A 144 -32.99 -33.16 -2.76
N GLY A 145 -32.87 -34.38 -2.21
CA GLY A 145 -33.91 -35.04 -1.42
C GLY A 145 -33.82 -34.74 0.08
N ALA A 146 -32.61 -34.66 0.65
CA ALA A 146 -32.39 -34.51 2.08
C ALA A 146 -30.98 -34.04 2.47
N LEU A 147 -30.84 -33.63 3.73
CA LEU A 147 -29.57 -33.37 4.39
C LEU A 147 -29.06 -34.66 5.03
N GLY A 148 -27.80 -35.02 4.76
CA GLY A 148 -27.11 -36.10 5.44
C GLY A 148 -26.62 -35.70 6.84
N ASN A 149 -26.20 -36.69 7.62
CA ASN A 149 -25.60 -36.43 8.92
C ASN A 149 -24.19 -35.86 8.77
N ALA A 150 -23.84 -34.87 9.60
CA ALA A 150 -22.48 -34.37 9.68
C ALA A 150 -21.53 -35.44 10.26
N VAL A 151 -20.35 -35.57 9.67
CA VAL A 151 -19.30 -36.50 10.11
C VAL A 151 -18.03 -35.73 10.40
N THR A 152 -17.40 -36.00 11.54
CA THR A 152 -16.16 -35.36 11.98
C THR A 152 -14.99 -36.34 11.88
N SER A 153 -13.83 -35.86 11.44
CA SER A 153 -12.60 -36.64 11.36
C SER A 153 -12.11 -37.07 12.74
N SER A 154 -11.12 -37.97 12.77
CA SER A 154 -10.28 -38.11 13.95
C SER A 154 -9.49 -36.80 14.18
N PRO A 155 -9.18 -36.44 15.44
CA PRO A 155 -8.34 -35.29 15.74
C PRO A 155 -6.90 -35.51 15.24
N PHE A 156 -6.26 -34.43 14.81
CA PHE A 156 -4.85 -34.40 14.40
C PHE A 156 -4.20 -33.09 14.83
N ASP A 157 -2.88 -33.00 14.73
CA ASP A 157 -2.12 -31.83 15.18
C ASP A 157 -1.65 -31.05 13.95
N VAL A 158 -1.76 -29.72 13.99
CA VAL A 158 -1.20 -28.84 12.95
C VAL A 158 -0.03 -28.07 13.53
N ASP A 159 1.15 -28.27 12.95
CA ASP A 159 2.38 -27.58 13.31
C ASP A 159 2.86 -26.75 12.12
N ASN A 160 2.44 -25.49 12.08
CA ASN A 160 2.90 -24.52 11.10
C ASN A 160 4.03 -23.64 11.66
N VAL A 161 4.68 -24.04 12.76
CA VAL A 161 5.79 -23.28 13.34
C VAL A 161 6.94 -23.25 12.34
N GLY A 162 7.27 -22.06 11.84
CA GLY A 162 8.32 -21.88 10.84
C GLY A 162 7.96 -22.40 9.44
N THR A 163 6.72 -22.85 9.22
CA THR A 163 6.21 -23.08 7.86
C THR A 163 5.97 -21.70 7.24
N PRO A 164 6.57 -21.37 6.08
CA PRO A 164 6.34 -20.07 5.49
C PRO A 164 4.85 -19.90 5.20
N ALA A 165 4.23 -18.84 5.73
CA ALA A 165 3.08 -18.25 5.08
C ALA A 165 3.41 -18.09 3.59
N THR A 166 2.42 -18.31 2.71
CA THR A 166 2.58 -18.16 1.26
C THR A 166 3.46 -16.96 1.00
N ALA A 167 4.60 -17.17 0.34
CA ALA A 167 5.70 -16.22 0.35
C ALA A 167 5.19 -14.81 0.01
N PRO A 168 5.64 -13.74 0.68
CA PRO A 168 5.15 -12.41 0.40
C PRO A 168 5.46 -12.04 -1.06
N ILE A 169 4.47 -11.48 -1.74
CA ILE A 169 4.61 -11.09 -3.15
C ILE A 169 4.36 -9.59 -3.25
N VAL A 170 5.25 -8.85 -3.89
CA VAL A 170 5.00 -7.46 -4.29
C VAL A 170 4.50 -7.44 -5.72
N THR A 171 3.33 -6.84 -5.94
CA THR A 171 2.70 -6.77 -7.27
C THR A 171 2.69 -5.36 -7.86
N GLY A 172 2.89 -4.34 -7.04
CA GLY A 172 2.97 -2.96 -7.51
C GLY A 172 3.61 -2.02 -6.50
N VAL A 173 4.24 -0.96 -7.02
CA VAL A 173 4.87 0.10 -6.23
C VAL A 173 4.59 1.43 -6.93
N ALA A 174 3.98 2.38 -6.22
CA ALA A 174 3.71 3.71 -6.74
C ALA A 174 3.61 4.77 -5.61
N PRO A 175 4.04 6.02 -5.85
CA PRO A 175 4.84 6.46 -6.98
C PRO A 175 6.29 5.95 -6.87
N GLN A 176 6.96 5.81 -8.01
CA GLN A 176 8.40 5.45 -8.08
C GLN A 176 9.31 6.69 -8.15
N PHE A 177 8.75 7.87 -7.84
CA PHE A 177 9.45 9.14 -7.84
C PHE A 177 8.80 10.10 -6.84
N GLY A 178 9.56 11.08 -6.35
CA GLY A 178 9.01 12.18 -5.56
C GLY A 178 10.02 12.84 -4.62
N PRO A 179 9.64 13.98 -4.00
CA PRO A 179 10.47 14.67 -3.03
C PRO A 179 10.58 13.90 -1.70
N THR A 180 11.34 14.46 -0.77
CA THR A 180 11.29 14.09 0.64
C THR A 180 9.85 14.12 1.16
N GLY A 181 9.46 13.10 1.91
CA GLY A 181 8.11 12.99 2.46
C GLY A 181 7.09 12.38 1.51
N THR A 182 7.49 11.93 0.32
CA THR A 182 6.63 11.15 -0.57
C THR A 182 6.24 9.84 0.09
N ILE A 183 4.93 9.60 0.13
CA ILE A 183 4.37 8.30 0.53
C ILE A 183 4.41 7.38 -0.68
N ILE A 184 5.11 6.27 -0.55
CA ILE A 184 5.15 5.18 -1.52
C ILE A 184 4.18 4.10 -1.05
N GLU A 185 3.18 3.81 -1.88
CA GLU A 185 2.25 2.71 -1.72
C GLU A 185 2.79 1.46 -2.43
N ILE A 186 2.87 0.37 -1.67
CA ILE A 186 3.34 -0.93 -2.13
C ILE A 186 2.17 -1.90 -1.98
N VAL A 187 1.70 -2.43 -3.10
CA VAL A 187 0.63 -3.42 -3.16
C VAL A 187 1.20 -4.80 -3.38
N GLY A 188 0.59 -5.80 -2.76
CA GLY A 188 1.08 -7.16 -2.79
C GLY A 188 0.15 -8.14 -2.10
N PHE A 189 0.70 -9.30 -1.76
CA PHE A 189 0.05 -10.35 -0.99
C PHE A 189 0.92 -10.74 0.19
N ASN A 190 0.29 -11.02 1.32
CA ASN A 190 0.93 -11.50 2.55
C ASN A 190 2.10 -10.62 3.02
N LEU A 191 1.98 -9.29 2.91
CA LEU A 191 3.01 -8.35 3.36
C LEU A 191 3.07 -8.20 4.90
N GLY A 192 2.21 -8.93 5.62
CA GLY A 192 2.08 -8.90 7.08
C GLY A 192 1.11 -7.83 7.58
N ASP A 193 0.80 -7.87 8.87
CA ASP A 193 -0.10 -6.96 9.59
C ASP A 193 0.63 -6.11 10.65
N ASP A 194 1.93 -6.37 10.87
CA ASP A 194 2.78 -5.64 11.81
C ASP A 194 3.84 -4.81 11.06
N ALA A 195 3.63 -3.49 11.03
CA ALA A 195 4.55 -2.54 10.43
C ALA A 195 5.96 -2.59 11.07
N SER A 196 6.09 -3.00 12.33
CA SER A 196 7.37 -3.08 13.02
C SER A 196 8.25 -4.25 12.54
N ALA A 197 7.65 -5.24 11.86
CA ALA A 197 8.35 -6.36 11.26
C ALA A 197 8.90 -6.05 9.85
N ILE A 198 8.64 -4.85 9.31
CA ILE A 198 8.99 -4.45 7.94
C ILE A 198 10.16 -3.46 7.96
N GLY A 199 11.23 -3.81 7.25
CA GLY A 199 12.28 -2.89 6.84
C GLY A 199 12.08 -2.45 5.39
N ALA A 200 12.21 -1.16 5.12
CA ALA A 200 12.18 -0.62 3.76
C ALA A 200 13.38 0.32 3.56
N THR A 201 14.08 0.18 2.44
CA THR A 201 15.21 1.03 2.09
C THR A 201 15.19 1.42 0.62
N VAL A 202 15.74 2.58 0.29
CA VAL A 202 16.07 2.97 -1.08
C VAL A 202 17.56 3.28 -1.13
N ALA A 203 18.31 2.57 -1.99
CA ALA A 203 19.76 2.71 -2.08
C ALA A 203 20.47 2.57 -0.70
N GLY A 204 19.93 1.74 0.19
CA GLY A 204 20.43 1.56 1.56
C GLY A 204 20.01 2.64 2.57
N VAL A 205 19.31 3.69 2.15
CA VAL A 205 18.72 4.70 3.04
C VAL A 205 17.39 4.17 3.59
N ALA A 206 17.26 4.10 4.92
CA ALA A 206 16.05 3.62 5.57
C ALA A 206 14.86 4.56 5.33
N LEU A 207 13.73 3.97 4.95
CA LEU A 207 12.43 4.62 4.88
C LEU A 207 11.67 4.38 6.19
N ALA A 208 10.79 5.31 6.56
CA ALA A 208 9.87 5.05 7.67
C ALA A 208 8.64 4.29 7.16
N VAL A 209 8.31 3.19 7.82
CA VAL A 209 7.06 2.45 7.56
C VAL A 209 5.92 3.15 8.30
N LEU A 210 4.87 3.51 7.59
CA LEU A 210 3.71 4.19 8.16
C LEU A 210 2.67 3.18 8.66
N ASP A 211 2.25 2.29 7.78
CA ASP A 211 1.27 1.25 8.05
C ASP A 211 1.41 0.09 7.07
N VAL A 212 0.88 -1.07 7.48
CA VAL A 212 0.59 -2.19 6.60
C VAL A 212 -0.83 -2.64 6.89
N VAL A 213 -1.62 -2.81 5.84
CA VAL A 213 -3.02 -3.23 5.91
C VAL A 213 -3.20 -4.46 5.05
N THR A 214 -3.57 -5.57 5.67
CA THR A 214 -3.91 -6.82 4.98
C THR A 214 -5.42 -7.00 4.98
N ASP A 215 -5.99 -7.22 3.80
CA ASP A 215 -7.38 -7.62 3.66
C ASP A 215 -7.50 -9.13 3.87
N THR A 216 -7.98 -9.53 5.04
CA THR A 216 -8.24 -10.93 5.38
C THR A 216 -9.63 -11.40 4.96
N THR A 217 -10.43 -10.53 4.33
CA THR A 217 -11.80 -10.86 3.90
C THR A 217 -11.86 -11.30 2.44
N THR A 218 -10.81 -11.05 1.66
CA THR A 218 -10.70 -11.46 0.26
C THR A 218 -9.56 -12.45 0.12
N SER A 219 -9.88 -13.72 -0.19
CA SER A 219 -8.87 -14.73 -0.49
C SER A 219 -8.64 -14.83 -1.99
N THR A 220 -7.38 -14.73 -2.41
CA THR A 220 -6.95 -15.02 -3.77
C THR A 220 -6.00 -16.22 -3.76
N PRO A 221 -5.78 -16.92 -4.90
CA PRO A 221 -4.77 -17.98 -4.97
C PRO A 221 -3.36 -17.54 -4.56
N ASP A 222 -3.07 -16.24 -4.63
CA ASP A 222 -1.77 -15.65 -4.32
C ASP A 222 -1.65 -15.20 -2.85
N GLY A 223 -2.74 -15.27 -2.07
CA GLY A 223 -2.81 -14.90 -0.66
C GLY A 223 -3.73 -13.71 -0.36
N ASN A 224 -3.56 -13.12 0.82
CA ASN A 224 -4.34 -11.98 1.30
C ASN A 224 -3.79 -10.67 0.72
N PRO A 225 -4.59 -9.90 -0.05
CA PRO A 225 -4.18 -8.60 -0.57
C PRO A 225 -3.67 -7.70 0.55
N SER A 226 -2.55 -7.02 0.32
CA SER A 226 -1.90 -6.17 1.31
C SER A 226 -1.49 -4.85 0.68
N LEU A 227 -1.63 -3.77 1.46
CA LEU A 227 -1.15 -2.43 1.14
C LEU A 227 -0.20 -1.98 2.24
N LEU A 228 1.05 -1.75 1.86
CA LEU A 228 2.11 -1.19 2.70
C LEU A 228 2.34 0.27 2.29
N ARG A 229 2.42 1.19 3.24
CA ARG A 229 2.86 2.56 2.98
C ARG A 229 4.15 2.87 3.69
N VAL A 230 5.08 3.45 2.95
CA VAL A 230 6.37 3.93 3.46
C VAL A 230 6.56 5.38 3.05
N ILE A 231 7.35 6.15 3.81
CA ILE A 231 7.62 7.55 3.51
C ILE A 231 9.10 7.79 3.27
N THR A 232 9.41 8.60 2.24
CA THR A 232 10.79 8.93 1.87
C THR A 232 11.46 9.83 2.91
N ALA A 233 12.70 9.48 3.27
CA ALA A 233 13.54 10.28 4.14
C ALA A 233 14.12 11.50 3.39
N PRO A 234 14.60 12.54 4.10
CA PRO A 234 15.18 13.76 3.51
C PRO A 234 16.39 13.57 2.59
N GLU A 235 17.04 12.41 2.66
CA GLU A 235 18.29 12.11 1.97
C GLU A 235 18.15 10.95 0.98
N VAL A 236 16.93 10.58 0.60
CA VAL A 236 16.73 9.46 -0.33
C VAL A 236 17.31 9.84 -1.69
N VAL A 237 18.38 9.15 -2.06
CA VAL A 237 18.99 9.18 -3.39
C VAL A 237 18.24 8.20 -4.30
N ALA A 238 18.28 8.43 -5.62
CA ALA A 238 17.73 7.48 -6.58
C ALA A 238 18.40 6.09 -6.42
N GLY A 239 17.61 5.03 -6.48
CA GLY A 239 18.12 3.66 -6.45
C GLY A 239 17.03 2.60 -6.25
N SER A 240 17.45 1.34 -6.06
CA SER A 240 16.54 0.22 -5.85
C SER A 240 15.78 0.36 -4.54
N LEU A 241 14.46 0.13 -4.58
CA LEU A 241 13.62 -0.04 -3.40
C LEU A 241 13.74 -1.49 -2.93
N GLU A 242 14.25 -1.69 -1.72
CA GLU A 242 14.40 -3.01 -1.12
C GLU A 242 13.52 -3.13 0.12
N LEU A 243 12.84 -4.28 0.24
CA LEU A 243 12.00 -4.61 1.37
C LEU A 243 12.57 -5.82 2.09
N VAL A 244 12.47 -5.83 3.41
CA VAL A 244 12.82 -6.96 4.28
C VAL A 244 11.65 -7.19 5.22
N LEU A 245 11.03 -8.37 5.15
CA LEU A 245 9.94 -8.76 6.05
C LEU A 245 10.45 -9.81 7.03
N ALA A 246 10.42 -9.49 8.33
CA ALA A 246 10.89 -10.37 9.40
C ALA A 246 12.29 -10.98 9.13
N GLY A 247 13.19 -10.18 8.55
CA GLY A 247 14.56 -10.61 8.18
C GLY A 247 14.69 -11.29 6.81
N THR A 248 13.60 -11.50 6.07
CA THR A 248 13.60 -12.09 4.73
C THR A 248 13.54 -11.01 3.65
N PRO A 249 14.53 -10.92 2.74
CA PRO A 249 14.49 -9.96 1.64
C PRO A 249 13.36 -10.26 0.66
N LEU A 250 12.69 -9.21 0.18
CA LEU A 250 11.64 -9.27 -0.83
C LEU A 250 12.08 -8.47 -2.07
N SER A 251 11.98 -9.10 -3.24
CA SER A 251 12.23 -8.41 -4.49
C SER A 251 11.04 -7.53 -4.85
N THR A 252 11.22 -6.21 -4.85
CA THR A 252 10.22 -5.28 -5.38
C THR A 252 10.35 -5.10 -6.90
N GLY A 253 11.56 -5.28 -7.44
CA GLY A 253 11.92 -4.91 -8.82
C GLY A 253 11.78 -3.41 -9.12
N ALA A 254 11.45 -2.60 -8.12
CA ALA A 254 11.18 -1.18 -8.27
C ALA A 254 12.43 -0.35 -7.97
N THR A 255 12.60 0.73 -8.72
CA THR A 255 13.57 1.78 -8.42
C THR A 255 12.82 3.03 -8.04
N PHE A 256 13.24 3.69 -6.97
CA PHE A 256 12.77 5.02 -6.64
C PHE A 256 13.72 6.06 -7.22
N THR A 257 13.17 7.10 -7.83
CA THR A 257 13.94 8.24 -8.35
C THR A 257 13.71 9.45 -7.46
N ALA A 258 14.79 10.01 -6.90
CA ALA A 258 14.71 11.21 -6.09
C ALA A 258 14.18 12.40 -6.89
N ALA A 259 13.46 13.31 -6.23
CA ALA A 259 13.02 14.54 -6.86
C ALA A 259 14.20 15.32 -7.48
N PRO A 260 13.93 16.05 -8.55
CA PRO A 260 14.89 16.95 -9.15
C PRO A 260 15.29 18.05 -8.20
N ARG A 261 16.58 18.37 -8.25
CA ARG A 261 17.19 19.42 -7.45
C ARG A 261 17.85 20.41 -8.37
N ILE A 262 17.40 21.66 -8.34
CA ILE A 262 18.08 22.76 -9.04
C ILE A 262 19.18 23.27 -8.14
N THR A 263 20.39 23.38 -8.68
CA THR A 263 21.59 23.85 -7.97
C THR A 263 22.12 25.19 -8.48
N SER A 264 21.88 25.49 -9.76
CA SER A 264 22.22 26.80 -10.33
C SER A 264 21.34 27.12 -11.53
N VAL A 265 21.26 28.41 -11.85
CA VAL A 265 20.58 28.93 -13.02
C VAL A 265 21.51 29.90 -13.76
N SER A 266 21.48 29.86 -15.10
CA SER A 266 22.28 30.72 -15.96
C SER A 266 21.47 31.19 -17.17
N PRO A 267 21.46 32.49 -17.48
CA PRO A 267 21.99 33.57 -16.64
C PRO A 267 21.12 33.74 -15.37
N PRO A 268 21.70 34.18 -14.24
CA PRO A 268 20.95 34.39 -12.99
C PRO A 268 20.08 35.66 -13.01
N GLY A 269 20.17 36.46 -14.08
CA GLY A 269 19.28 37.59 -14.31
C GLY A 269 18.98 37.80 -15.79
N ILE A 270 17.85 38.46 -16.07
CA ILE A 270 17.32 38.69 -17.42
C ILE A 270 17.04 40.19 -17.61
N PRO A 271 17.45 40.78 -18.75
CA PRO A 271 17.17 42.19 -19.04
C PRO A 271 15.70 42.43 -19.40
N GLU A 272 15.18 43.61 -19.08
CA GLU A 272 13.85 44.09 -19.49
C GLU A 272 13.80 44.51 -20.97
N ASP A 273 14.37 43.72 -21.88
CA ASP A 273 14.41 44.04 -23.31
C ASP A 273 13.16 43.59 -24.09
N GLY A 274 12.19 42.97 -23.39
CA GLY A 274 10.99 42.40 -23.99
C GLY A 274 11.25 41.19 -24.89
N GLY A 275 12.50 40.67 -24.88
CA GLY A 275 12.94 39.56 -25.71
C GLY A 275 12.64 38.18 -25.11
N VAL A 276 13.20 37.17 -25.77
CA VAL A 276 13.20 35.78 -25.31
C VAL A 276 14.64 35.40 -25.02
N HIS A 277 14.89 34.88 -23.82
CA HIS A 277 16.24 34.52 -23.37
C HIS A 277 16.32 33.02 -23.08
N THR A 278 17.42 32.39 -23.48
CA THR A 278 17.64 30.98 -23.13
C THR A 278 18.15 30.89 -21.70
N ILE A 279 17.42 30.14 -20.87
CA ILE A 279 17.80 29.82 -19.50
C ILE A 279 18.30 28.39 -19.45
N THR A 280 19.37 28.20 -18.69
CA THR A 280 19.95 26.90 -18.35
C THR A 280 19.86 26.69 -16.85
N LEU A 281 19.07 25.71 -16.44
CA LEU A 281 19.08 25.18 -15.07
C LEU A 281 20.09 24.03 -15.00
N ARG A 282 20.92 24.01 -13.97
CA ARG A 282 21.78 22.85 -13.65
C ARG A 282 21.37 22.25 -12.33
N GLY A 283 21.46 20.93 -12.24
CA GLY A 283 20.91 20.20 -11.11
C GLY A 283 21.19 18.72 -11.17
N SER A 284 20.31 17.95 -10.56
CA SER A 284 20.29 16.50 -10.62
C SER A 284 18.85 16.02 -10.81
N ASN A 285 18.68 14.91 -11.53
CA ASN A 285 17.39 14.28 -11.87
C ASN A 285 16.41 15.21 -12.63
N LEU A 286 16.90 16.22 -13.35
CA LEU A 286 16.07 17.20 -14.03
C LEU A 286 15.22 16.63 -15.17
N ASP A 287 15.60 15.50 -15.78
CA ASP A 287 14.85 14.84 -16.87
C ASP A 287 13.81 13.81 -16.40
N ARG A 288 13.86 13.35 -15.15
CA ARG A 288 13.07 12.20 -14.68
C ARG A 288 11.65 12.62 -14.33
N GLY A 289 10.70 12.25 -15.20
CA GLY A 289 9.28 12.57 -15.03
C GLY A 289 8.98 14.05 -15.16
N ALA A 290 9.88 14.82 -15.81
CA ALA A 290 9.70 16.25 -16.04
C ALA A 290 8.56 16.50 -17.02
N VAL A 291 7.60 17.30 -16.59
CA VAL A 291 6.45 17.71 -17.41
C VAL A 291 6.57 19.16 -17.89
N GLY A 292 7.39 19.97 -17.22
CA GLY A 292 7.66 21.34 -17.65
C GLY A 292 8.52 22.14 -16.66
N VAL A 293 8.62 23.44 -16.90
CA VAL A 293 9.17 24.41 -15.94
C VAL A 293 8.06 25.38 -15.57
N VAL A 294 7.97 25.74 -14.29
CA VAL A 294 7.02 26.75 -13.83
C VAL A 294 7.79 27.99 -13.41
N LEU A 295 7.37 29.12 -13.96
CA LEU A 295 7.85 30.45 -13.59
C LEU A 295 6.81 31.11 -12.68
N THR A 296 7.23 31.53 -11.49
CA THR A 296 6.35 32.15 -10.50
C THR A 296 6.80 33.58 -10.21
N VAL A 297 5.90 34.53 -10.42
CA VAL A 297 6.10 35.95 -10.09
C VAL A 297 4.97 36.40 -9.16
N GLY A 298 5.30 36.65 -7.89
CA GLY A 298 4.30 36.89 -6.86
C GLY A 298 3.37 35.69 -6.69
N SER A 299 2.10 35.82 -7.07
CA SER A 299 1.11 34.75 -7.04
C SER A 299 0.73 34.21 -8.42
N VAL A 300 1.43 34.64 -9.48
CA VAL A 300 1.15 34.23 -10.86
C VAL A 300 2.14 33.16 -11.27
N GLU A 301 1.63 32.00 -11.65
CA GLU A 301 2.40 30.88 -12.17
C GLU A 301 2.22 30.79 -13.69
N THR A 302 3.33 30.64 -14.42
CA THR A 302 3.30 30.44 -15.87
C THR A 302 4.11 29.22 -16.25
N PRO A 303 3.48 28.19 -16.84
CA PRO A 303 4.20 27.03 -17.34
C PRO A 303 4.97 27.39 -18.61
N VAL A 304 6.17 26.85 -18.73
CA VAL A 304 7.05 26.97 -19.89
C VAL A 304 7.51 25.57 -20.30
N VAL A 305 7.51 25.32 -21.61
CA VAL A 305 7.97 24.06 -22.17
C VAL A 305 9.48 24.13 -22.39
N PRO A 306 10.27 23.23 -21.77
CA PRO A 306 11.71 23.23 -21.95
C PRO A 306 12.09 22.75 -23.35
N THR A 307 13.15 23.35 -23.90
CA THR A 307 13.70 23.04 -25.22
C THR A 307 14.66 21.85 -25.18
N ALA A 308 15.25 21.57 -24.02
CA ALA A 308 16.03 20.36 -23.77
C ALA A 308 16.01 19.96 -22.29
N PHE A 309 16.02 18.66 -22.04
CA PHE A 309 16.14 18.07 -20.70
C PHE A 309 17.18 16.96 -20.71
N THR A 310 18.04 16.98 -19.71
CA THR A 310 18.95 15.90 -19.32
C THR A 310 18.90 15.73 -17.81
N ALA A 311 19.51 14.69 -17.26
CA ALA A 311 19.55 14.48 -15.82
C ALA A 311 20.14 15.68 -15.04
N ASP A 312 21.08 16.41 -15.63
CA ASP A 312 21.83 17.45 -14.93
C ASP A 312 21.58 18.87 -15.48
N GLU A 313 20.86 18.99 -16.60
CA GLU A 313 20.67 20.26 -17.29
C GLU A 313 19.28 20.35 -17.93
N CYS A 314 18.59 21.48 -17.72
CA CYS A 314 17.30 21.82 -18.33
C CYS A 314 17.42 23.18 -19.03
N LEU A 315 17.12 23.24 -20.32
CA LEU A 315 17.12 24.45 -21.11
C LEU A 315 15.69 24.84 -21.45
N PHE A 316 15.36 26.12 -21.31
CA PHE A 316 14.06 26.64 -21.72
C PHE A 316 14.17 28.08 -22.20
N GLU A 317 13.17 28.51 -22.96
CA GLU A 317 13.06 29.89 -23.42
C GLU A 317 12.22 30.71 -22.43
N PHE A 318 12.79 31.78 -21.90
CA PHE A 318 12.14 32.72 -20.99
C PHE A 318 11.60 33.92 -21.77
N PRO A 319 10.28 34.03 -21.96
CA PRO A 319 9.70 35.20 -22.60
C PRO A 319 9.48 36.31 -21.56
N VAL A 320 10.25 37.39 -21.69
CA VAL A 320 10.24 38.54 -20.77
C VAL A 320 8.86 39.19 -20.62
N ALA A 321 8.04 39.11 -21.68
CA ALA A 321 6.67 39.62 -21.68
C ALA A 321 5.75 39.02 -20.59
N LEU A 322 6.14 37.91 -19.97
CA LEU A 322 5.39 37.28 -18.87
C LEU A 322 5.65 37.92 -17.50
N VAL A 323 6.71 38.72 -17.36
CA VAL A 323 7.05 39.36 -16.08
C VAL A 323 6.49 40.80 -16.10
N PRO A 324 5.76 41.23 -15.06
CA PRO A 324 5.35 42.63 -14.94
C PRO A 324 6.56 43.55 -15.06
N ALA A 325 6.43 44.64 -15.82
CA ALA A 325 7.49 45.61 -16.15
C ALA A 325 7.95 46.48 -14.97
N ALA A 326 7.99 45.92 -13.76
CA ALA A 326 8.55 46.55 -12.58
C ALA A 326 9.97 46.02 -12.38
N GLY A 327 10.96 46.85 -12.75
CA GLY A 327 12.37 46.60 -12.53
C GLY A 327 12.67 46.04 -11.15
N GLY A 328 13.38 44.91 -11.12
CA GLY A 328 13.76 44.23 -9.89
C GLY A 328 12.79 43.12 -9.45
N SER A 329 11.93 42.62 -10.33
CA SER A 329 11.05 41.49 -10.02
C SER A 329 11.86 40.19 -9.85
N ILE A 330 11.62 39.46 -8.75
CA ILE A 330 12.19 38.12 -8.54
C ILE A 330 11.25 37.11 -9.20
N VAL A 331 11.82 36.25 -10.03
CA VAL A 331 11.12 35.13 -10.66
C VAL A 331 11.60 33.85 -10.01
N GLN A 332 10.70 33.14 -9.34
CA GLN A 332 10.99 31.79 -8.87
C GLN A 332 10.82 30.80 -10.01
N VAL A 333 11.79 29.92 -10.15
CA VAL A 333 11.82 28.89 -11.20
C VAL A 333 11.88 27.53 -10.54
N GLU A 334 10.93 26.69 -10.90
CA GLU A 334 10.82 25.31 -10.44
C GLU A 334 10.69 24.41 -11.68
N VAL A 335 11.26 23.21 -11.62
CA VAL A 335 10.93 22.17 -12.60
C VAL A 335 9.73 21.40 -12.07
N GLU A 336 8.72 21.24 -12.93
CA GLU A 336 7.50 20.48 -12.64
C GLU A 336 7.64 19.05 -13.11
N HIS A 337 7.23 18.11 -12.25
CA HIS A 337 7.30 16.68 -12.46
C HIS A 337 5.98 16.02 -12.09
N ASP A 338 5.77 14.79 -12.59
CA ASP A 338 4.58 13.97 -12.30
C ASP A 338 4.35 13.72 -10.79
N GLY A 339 5.33 14.05 -9.92
CA GLY A 339 5.31 13.84 -8.46
C GLY A 339 5.51 15.10 -7.62
N GLY A 340 5.48 16.28 -8.23
CA GLY A 340 5.64 17.56 -7.54
C GLY A 340 6.64 18.48 -8.23
N ARG A 341 7.15 19.46 -7.48
CA ARG A 341 8.11 20.45 -7.98
C ARG A 341 9.49 20.26 -7.36
N SER A 342 10.52 20.68 -8.09
CA SER A 342 11.87 20.81 -7.55
C SER A 342 11.91 21.88 -6.44
N ASN A 343 13.06 22.05 -5.79
CA ASN A 343 13.30 23.29 -5.04
C ASN A 343 13.26 24.50 -6.00
N PRO A 344 12.74 25.66 -5.55
CA PRO A 344 12.80 26.88 -6.33
C PRO A 344 14.23 27.41 -6.42
N ILE A 345 14.52 28.08 -7.53
CA ILE A 345 15.67 28.96 -7.69
C ILE A 345 15.21 30.32 -8.20
N GLU A 346 15.92 31.39 -7.83
CA GLU A 346 15.53 32.74 -8.19
C GLU A 346 16.32 33.26 -9.40
N ILE A 347 15.60 33.92 -10.31
CA ILE A 347 16.17 34.74 -11.39
C ILE A 347 15.76 36.19 -11.15
N VAL A 348 16.70 37.12 -11.29
CA VAL A 348 16.43 38.56 -11.16
C VAL A 348 16.04 39.15 -12.51
N HIS A 349 14.86 39.73 -12.59
CA HIS A 349 14.45 40.54 -13.74
C HIS A 349 14.87 42.00 -13.50
N SER A 350 15.77 42.54 -14.31
CA SER A 350 16.35 43.88 -14.09
C SER A 350 16.32 44.76 -15.33
N ASP A 351 16.12 46.07 -15.16
CA ASP A 351 15.98 47.05 -16.27
C ASP A 351 17.26 47.27 -17.10
N SER A 352 18.37 46.67 -16.69
CA SER A 352 19.69 47.13 -17.07
C SER A 352 20.18 46.55 -18.40
N ALA A 353 19.63 47.06 -19.50
CA ALA A 353 20.26 47.00 -20.82
C ALA A 353 21.54 47.86 -20.91
N THR A 354 21.99 48.46 -19.79
CA THR A 354 23.28 49.16 -19.68
C THR A 354 24.09 48.55 -18.55
N THR A 355 24.94 47.55 -18.88
CA THR A 355 25.98 46.95 -18.01
C THR A 355 26.09 47.63 -16.64
N PRO A 356 25.55 47.07 -15.55
CA PRO A 356 25.68 47.71 -14.25
C PRO A 356 27.14 47.55 -13.84
N LEU A 357 27.90 48.65 -13.94
CA LEU A 357 29.14 48.81 -13.20
C LEU A 357 28.78 48.64 -11.72
N ASN A 358 29.16 47.49 -11.16
CA ASN A 358 29.10 47.15 -9.75
C ASN A 358 27.69 46.91 -9.18
N MET A 359 27.11 45.73 -9.46
CA MET A 359 26.06 45.18 -8.60
C MET A 359 26.73 44.51 -7.41
N ALA A 360 26.20 44.75 -6.21
CA ALA A 360 26.68 44.06 -5.02
C ALA A 360 26.59 42.54 -5.22
N PRO A 361 27.62 41.78 -4.81
CA PRO A 361 27.62 40.34 -4.98
C PRO A 361 26.47 39.71 -4.17
N ILE A 362 25.82 38.71 -4.76
CA ILE A 362 24.68 38.01 -4.16
C ILE A 362 25.14 36.64 -3.65
N ILE A 363 24.76 36.30 -2.42
CA ILE A 363 24.94 34.95 -1.86
C ILE A 363 23.70 34.14 -2.24
N GLY A 364 23.87 33.13 -3.10
CA GLY A 364 22.74 32.35 -3.64
C GLY A 364 22.18 31.31 -2.66
N SER A 365 23.02 30.39 -2.20
CA SER A 365 22.64 29.37 -1.22
C SER A 365 23.70 29.27 -0.13
N VAL A 366 23.27 28.97 1.10
CA VAL A 366 24.14 28.69 2.24
C VAL A 366 23.77 27.31 2.76
N SER A 367 24.72 26.39 2.75
CA SER A 367 24.55 25.01 3.24
C SER A 367 25.64 24.69 4.27
N PRO A 368 25.35 23.93 5.34
CA PRO A 368 24.09 23.25 5.66
C PRO A 368 23.15 24.10 6.53
N TYR A 369 21.85 24.01 6.26
CA TYR A 369 20.79 24.41 7.20
C TYR A 369 20.49 23.22 8.14
N GLN A 370 21.40 22.88 9.04
CA GLN A 370 21.13 21.87 10.07
C GLN A 370 20.80 22.51 11.42
N ARG A 371 19.67 22.09 12.02
CA ARG A 371 19.20 22.58 13.33
C ARG A 371 20.07 22.11 14.51
N VAL A 372 20.88 21.06 14.33
CA VAL A 372 21.80 20.53 15.35
C VAL A 372 23.04 20.01 14.64
N ALA A 373 24.18 20.68 14.84
CA ALA A 373 25.49 20.21 14.37
C ALA A 373 26.52 20.38 15.51
N ALA A 374 27.44 19.44 15.63
CA ALA A 374 28.54 19.48 16.60
C ALA A 374 29.87 19.26 15.88
N GLY A 375 30.88 20.04 16.24
CA GLY A 375 32.20 20.00 15.59
C GLY A 375 32.38 21.06 14.50
N ILE A 376 33.24 20.79 13.52
CA ILE A 376 33.48 21.67 12.38
C ILE A 376 32.23 21.65 11.49
N ILE A 377 31.62 22.82 11.28
CA ILE A 377 30.48 23.00 10.39
C ILE A 377 31.02 23.58 9.08
N PRO A 378 31.12 22.79 7.99
CA PRO A 378 31.44 23.36 6.69
C PRO A 378 30.33 24.32 6.28
N ILE A 379 30.67 25.52 5.81
CA ILE A 379 29.70 26.46 5.25
C ILE A 379 30.04 26.59 3.77
N ASP A 380 29.20 26.02 2.94
CA ASP A 380 29.29 26.15 1.49
C ASP A 380 28.36 27.27 1.04
N PHE A 381 28.90 28.17 0.21
CA PHE A 381 28.12 29.21 -0.43
C PHE A 381 28.57 29.44 -1.86
N THR A 382 27.63 29.88 -2.70
CA THR A 382 27.94 30.36 -4.05
C THR A 382 27.84 31.88 -4.07
N LEU A 383 28.96 32.52 -4.42
CA LEU A 383 29.03 33.96 -4.61
C LEU A 383 28.84 34.28 -6.09
N PHE A 384 27.84 35.10 -6.40
CA PHE A 384 27.63 35.64 -7.74
C PHE A 384 28.04 37.09 -7.75
N ASP A 385 29.06 37.42 -8.54
CA ASP A 385 29.45 38.79 -8.84
C ASP A 385 29.19 39.05 -10.33
N TYR A 386 28.40 40.09 -10.60
CA TYR A 386 28.09 40.53 -11.96
C TYR A 386 29.18 41.46 -12.53
N GLY A 387 30.10 41.93 -11.68
CA GLY A 387 31.27 42.73 -12.01
C GLY A 387 32.57 41.93 -12.13
N THR A 388 33.67 42.64 -12.39
CA THR A 388 35.05 42.08 -12.36
C THR A 388 35.82 42.57 -11.13
N ASP A 389 35.13 43.25 -10.22
CA ASP A 389 35.68 43.74 -8.99
C ASP A 389 35.88 42.63 -7.96
N VAL A 390 36.62 42.96 -6.91
CA VAL A 390 36.94 42.02 -5.85
C VAL A 390 35.78 42.01 -4.87
N ALA A 391 35.04 40.90 -4.82
CA ALA A 391 34.08 40.65 -3.77
C ALA A 391 34.77 40.15 -2.49
N SER A 392 34.33 40.65 -1.34
CA SER A 392 34.74 40.13 -0.02
C SER A 392 33.54 39.55 0.70
N VAL A 393 33.68 38.35 1.27
CA VAL A 393 32.64 37.71 2.08
C VAL A 393 33.01 37.84 3.54
N SER A 394 32.06 38.29 4.36
CA SER A 394 32.20 38.29 5.82
C SER A 394 31.20 37.31 6.41
N ILE A 395 31.71 36.36 7.19
CA ILE A 395 30.89 35.36 7.89
C ILE A 395 30.76 35.79 9.34
N ALA A 396 29.53 35.85 9.84
CA ALA A 396 29.26 36.05 11.25
C ALA A 396 28.23 35.04 11.73
N TYR A 397 28.31 34.66 13.00
CA TYR A 397 27.39 33.72 13.63
C TYR A 397 26.80 34.32 14.90
N SER A 398 25.67 33.78 15.35
CA SER A 398 25.05 34.13 16.63
C SER A 398 24.58 32.84 17.29
N VAL A 399 24.87 32.69 18.58
CA VAL A 399 24.51 31.49 19.35
C VAL A 399 23.09 31.55 19.90
N ASP A 400 22.52 32.74 20.00
CA ASP A 400 21.23 33.01 20.67
C ASP A 400 20.30 33.92 19.85
N GLY A 401 20.65 34.22 18.60
CA GLY A 401 19.92 35.18 17.77
C GLY A 401 20.17 36.65 18.17
N GLY A 402 21.11 36.89 19.09
CA GLY A 402 21.62 38.21 19.45
C GLY A 402 22.63 38.76 18.43
N ALA A 403 23.42 39.76 18.86
CA ALA A 403 24.36 40.46 18.00
C ALA A 403 25.35 39.50 17.32
N PRO A 404 25.63 39.66 16.01
CA PRO A 404 26.53 38.78 15.27
C PRO A 404 27.96 38.85 15.81
N ILE A 405 28.57 37.69 16.00
CA ILE A 405 29.98 37.49 16.32
C ILE A 405 30.71 37.28 15.00
N ALA A 406 31.63 38.18 14.67
CA ALA A 406 32.45 38.03 13.46
C ALA A 406 33.37 36.81 13.57
N CYS A 407 33.38 35.96 12.55
CA CYS A 407 34.42 34.95 12.40
C CYS A 407 35.73 35.69 12.11
N THR A 408 36.70 35.60 13.02
CA THR A 408 38.06 36.07 12.73
C THR A 408 38.76 34.98 11.93
N GLU A 409 39.11 35.28 10.68
CA GLU A 409 39.87 34.35 9.84
C GLU A 409 41.19 33.97 10.55
N ALA A 410 41.42 32.66 10.73
CA ALA A 410 42.77 32.15 10.66
C ALA A 410 43.06 31.91 9.16
N PRO A 411 44.23 32.35 8.65
CA PRO A 411 44.57 32.30 7.23
C PRO A 411 44.60 30.90 6.63
#